data_AF-A0A2N8KX75-F1
#
_entry.id   AF-A0A2N8KX75-F1
#
_cell.length_a   1.000
_cell.length_b   1.000
_cell.length_c   1.000
_cell.angle_alpha   90.00
_cell.angle_beta   90.00
_cell.angle_gamma   90.00
#
_symmetry.space_group_name_H-M   'P 1'
#
loop_
_entity.id
_entity.type
_entity.pdbx_description
1 polymer ?
#
loop_
_entity_poly.entity_id
_entity_poly.type
_entity_poly.pdbx_seq_one_letter_code
_entity_poly.pdbx_strand_id
1 'polypeptide(L)'
;MHHRTLPRPVLVLNGAAWAAVLAVPLLGLPPAAQAQTETRSAQVYRCGPQGRDLRDSPCPEGSAQAPKTIAFDQPSDADRRAAQALARDDAHRAREMEARRLKDESEALRRAPGSVAIHGRGLPASAPAQTQPAQAAHPKPPKAPKAPKPLKPLTPADTKAKAPPAPASIGAKPGRAASAAS
;
A
#
# COMPACT_ATOMS: atom_id res chain seq x y z
N MET A 1 13.83 53.10 -46.78
CA MET A 1 13.37 51.85 -46.16
C MET A 1 12.03 52.12 -45.49
N HIS A 2 10.96 51.52 -46.01
CA HIS A 2 9.58 51.86 -45.65
C HIS A 2 9.17 51.20 -44.33
N HIS A 3 8.85 52.01 -43.32
CA HIS A 3 8.19 51.55 -42.11
C HIS A 3 6.71 51.28 -42.41
N ARG A 4 6.29 50.02 -42.31
CA ARG A 4 4.88 49.62 -42.35
C ARG A 4 4.28 49.83 -40.96
N THR A 5 3.48 50.86 -40.82
CA THR A 5 2.62 51.13 -39.65
C THR A 5 1.40 50.22 -39.73
N LEU A 6 1.25 49.30 -38.77
CA LEU A 6 0.03 48.49 -38.65
C LEU A 6 -1.04 49.26 -37.86
N PRO A 7 -2.31 49.26 -38.30
CA PRO A 7 -3.39 49.91 -37.55
C PRO A 7 -3.70 49.12 -36.27
N ARG A 8 -3.80 49.85 -35.16
CA ARG A 8 -4.26 49.31 -33.87
C ARG A 8 -5.78 49.11 -33.92
N PRO A 9 -6.33 47.95 -33.52
CA PRO A 9 -7.77 47.81 -33.39
C PRO A 9 -8.27 48.65 -32.21
N VAL A 10 -9.18 49.58 -32.51
CA VAL A 10 -9.97 50.31 -31.53
C VAL A 10 -11.08 49.37 -31.07
N LEU A 11 -10.94 48.83 -29.85
CA LEU A 11 -11.98 48.07 -29.18
C LEU A 11 -12.98 49.08 -28.60
N VAL A 12 -14.09 49.27 -29.31
CA VAL A 12 -15.25 50.02 -28.83
C VAL A 12 -15.87 49.24 -27.67
N LEU A 13 -15.70 49.73 -26.44
CA LEU A 13 -16.46 49.29 -25.28
C LEU A 13 -17.91 49.75 -25.47
N ASN A 14 -18.78 48.83 -25.91
CA ASN A 14 -20.21 48.97 -25.68
C ASN A 14 -20.50 48.58 -24.23
N GLY A 15 -20.84 49.59 -23.45
CA GLY A 15 -21.44 49.44 -22.14
C GLY A 15 -22.88 48.94 -22.21
N ALA A 16 -23.42 48.68 -21.02
CA ALA A 16 -24.80 48.29 -20.72
C ALA A 16 -25.14 46.79 -20.89
N ALA A 17 -24.76 45.99 -19.88
CA ALA A 17 -25.60 44.94 -19.32
C ALA A 17 -25.00 44.40 -18.01
N TRP A 18 -24.92 45.24 -16.97
CA TRP A 18 -24.71 44.74 -15.61
C TRP A 18 -26.08 44.35 -15.02
N ALA A 19 -26.63 43.24 -15.51
CA ALA A 19 -27.67 42.50 -14.80
C ALA A 19 -26.99 41.25 -14.24
N ALA A 20 -26.79 41.26 -12.93
CA ALA A 20 -26.14 40.20 -12.18
C ALA A 20 -26.82 38.85 -12.42
N VAL A 21 -26.16 37.98 -13.18
CA VAL A 21 -26.40 36.54 -13.17
C VAL A 21 -25.22 35.91 -12.47
N LEU A 22 -25.23 35.98 -11.13
CA LEU A 22 -24.48 35.04 -10.29
C LEU A 22 -25.21 33.69 -10.35
N ALA A 23 -25.26 33.07 -11.53
CA ALA A 23 -25.54 31.65 -11.64
C ALA A 23 -24.23 30.92 -11.33
N VAL A 24 -23.96 30.74 -10.04
CA VAL A 24 -22.95 29.81 -9.56
C VAL A 24 -23.37 28.43 -10.07
N PRO A 25 -22.61 27.77 -10.96
CA PRO A 25 -22.90 26.38 -11.31
C PRO A 25 -22.54 25.53 -10.10
N LEU A 26 -23.49 25.34 -9.19
CA LEU A 26 -23.42 24.39 -8.07
C LEU A 26 -23.66 22.95 -8.57
N LEU A 27 -23.11 22.60 -9.74
CA LEU A 27 -23.34 21.33 -10.45
C LEU A 27 -22.00 20.67 -10.74
N GLY A 28 -21.36 20.24 -9.67
CA GLY A 28 -20.10 19.49 -9.75
C GLY A 28 -19.64 18.95 -8.41
N LEU A 29 -20.52 18.88 -7.39
CA LEU A 29 -20.21 18.03 -6.25
C LEU A 29 -20.20 16.61 -6.81
N PRO A 30 -19.05 15.90 -6.80
CA PRO A 30 -19.07 14.47 -7.07
C PRO A 30 -20.10 13.87 -6.12
N PRO A 31 -20.98 12.95 -6.58
CA PRO A 31 -21.84 12.23 -5.66
C PRO A 31 -20.91 11.72 -4.58
N ALA A 32 -21.14 12.16 -3.33
CA ALA A 32 -20.38 11.67 -2.19
C ALA A 32 -20.37 10.15 -2.37
N ALA A 33 -19.20 9.60 -2.66
CA ALA A 33 -19.04 8.18 -2.95
C ALA A 33 -19.66 7.50 -1.74
N GLN A 34 -20.85 6.94 -1.92
CA GLN A 34 -21.55 6.32 -0.82
C GLN A 34 -20.69 5.12 -0.48
N ALA A 35 -19.90 5.25 0.59
CA ALA A 35 -19.04 4.20 1.07
C ALA A 35 -19.94 2.98 1.21
N GLN A 36 -19.68 1.95 0.40
CA GLN A 36 -20.51 0.75 0.37
C GLN A 36 -20.17 -0.03 1.63
N THR A 37 -20.88 0.32 2.70
CA THR A 37 -20.80 -0.37 3.97
C THR A 37 -21.80 -1.53 3.94
N GLU A 38 -21.33 -2.68 4.36
CA GLU A 38 -22.16 -3.86 4.59
C GLU A 38 -22.41 -3.98 6.09
N THR A 39 -23.66 -3.96 6.50
CA THR A 39 -24.02 -4.26 7.88
C THR A 39 -23.81 -5.76 8.14
N ARG A 40 -22.90 -6.07 9.05
CA ARG A 40 -22.65 -7.43 9.55
C ARG A 40 -23.10 -7.53 11.00
N SER A 41 -23.32 -8.76 11.44
CA SER A 41 -23.63 -9.04 12.84
C SER A 41 -22.63 -10.02 13.40
N ALA A 42 -22.21 -9.80 14.65
CA ALA A 42 -21.42 -10.77 15.41
C ALA A 42 -22.06 -11.02 16.77
N GLN A 43 -21.83 -12.21 17.28
CA GLN A 43 -22.23 -12.60 18.63
C GLN A 43 -21.10 -12.25 19.59
N VAL A 44 -21.44 -11.48 20.62
CA VAL A 44 -20.51 -11.13 21.70
C VAL A 44 -21.07 -11.56 23.05
N TYR A 45 -20.19 -12.05 23.91
CA TYR A 45 -20.46 -12.42 25.29
C TYR A 45 -20.03 -11.28 26.20
N ARG A 46 -20.84 -11.00 27.21
CA ARG A 46 -20.54 -10.01 28.24
C ARG A 46 -20.09 -10.73 29.50
N CYS A 47 -18.82 -10.58 29.83
CA CYS A 47 -18.19 -11.25 30.96
C CYS A 47 -17.93 -10.26 32.12
N GLY A 48 -17.74 -10.82 33.31
CA GLY A 48 -17.52 -10.07 34.54
C GLY A 48 -18.81 -9.62 35.24
N PRO A 49 -18.70 -9.13 36.49
CA PRO A 49 -19.84 -8.85 37.37
C PRO A 49 -20.79 -7.76 36.84
N GLN A 50 -20.34 -6.96 35.87
CA GLN A 50 -21.13 -5.89 35.25
C GLN A 50 -21.20 -6.01 33.71
N GLY A 51 -20.75 -7.13 33.12
CA GLY A 51 -20.75 -7.32 31.67
C GLY A 51 -19.97 -6.25 30.88
N ARG A 52 -18.90 -5.70 31.49
CA ARG A 52 -18.04 -4.67 30.88
C ARG A 52 -17.07 -5.26 29.88
N ASP A 53 -16.68 -6.52 30.06
CA ASP A 53 -15.78 -7.20 29.15
C ASP A 53 -16.60 -7.85 28.03
N LEU A 54 -16.44 -7.35 26.81
CA LEU A 54 -17.01 -7.94 25.61
C LEU A 54 -16.00 -8.92 25.03
N ARG A 55 -16.41 -10.17 24.82
CA ARG A 55 -15.58 -11.22 24.21
C ARG A 55 -16.32 -11.92 23.08
N ASP A 56 -15.57 -12.39 22.10
CA ASP A 56 -16.11 -13.21 21.00
C ASP A 56 -16.25 -14.70 21.40
N SER A 57 -15.75 -15.07 22.58
CA SER A 57 -15.82 -16.43 23.13
C SER A 57 -16.59 -16.48 24.45
N PRO A 58 -17.19 -17.64 24.81
CA PRO A 58 -17.91 -17.82 26.06
C PRO A 58 -17.07 -17.46 27.30
N CYS A 59 -17.73 -16.94 28.35
CA CYS A 59 -17.06 -16.55 29.59
C CYS A 59 -16.52 -17.77 30.35
N PRO A 60 -15.24 -17.76 30.80
CA PRO A 60 -14.64 -18.91 31.47
C PRO A 60 -15.20 -19.16 32.88
N GLU A 61 -15.67 -18.12 33.58
CA GLU A 61 -16.12 -18.15 34.98
C GLU A 61 -17.63 -18.49 35.14
N GLY A 62 -18.23 -19.14 34.15
CA GLY A 62 -19.45 -19.94 34.36
C GLY A 62 -20.81 -19.22 34.44
N SER A 63 -20.91 -17.89 34.46
CA SER A 63 -22.19 -17.22 34.18
C SER A 63 -22.27 -16.90 32.69
N ALA A 64 -22.65 -17.91 31.89
CA ALA A 64 -22.90 -17.75 30.47
C ALA A 64 -24.11 -16.83 30.25
N GLN A 65 -23.88 -15.52 30.24
CA GLN A 65 -24.85 -14.58 29.68
C GLN A 65 -25.09 -14.98 28.23
N ALA A 66 -26.36 -15.00 27.81
CA ALA A 66 -26.72 -15.34 26.44
C ALA A 66 -25.94 -14.44 25.46
N PRO A 67 -25.43 -14.99 24.35
CA PRO A 67 -24.71 -14.21 23.36
C PRO A 67 -25.61 -13.07 22.87
N LYS A 68 -25.07 -11.86 22.83
CA LYS A 68 -25.75 -10.69 22.26
C LYS A 68 -25.27 -10.49 20.84
N THR A 69 -26.22 -10.46 19.91
CA THR A 69 -25.94 -10.09 18.53
C THR A 69 -25.82 -8.57 18.44
N ILE A 70 -24.68 -8.07 17.97
CA ILE A 70 -24.47 -6.66 17.67
C ILE A 70 -24.32 -6.51 16.16
N ALA A 71 -25.08 -5.59 15.58
CA ALA A 71 -24.92 -5.16 14.21
C ALA A 71 -23.86 -4.06 14.14
N PHE A 72 -22.97 -4.15 13.17
CA PHE A 72 -21.95 -3.15 12.90
C PHE A 72 -21.71 -3.04 11.39
N ASP A 73 -21.34 -1.85 10.95
CA ASP A 73 -21.02 -1.61 9.55
C ASP A 73 -19.55 -1.91 9.28
N GLN A 74 -19.29 -2.66 8.21
CA GLN A 74 -17.94 -2.88 7.70
C GLN A 74 -17.80 -2.41 6.26
N PRO A 75 -16.61 -1.95 5.84
CA PRO A 75 -16.35 -1.71 4.42
C PRO A 75 -16.54 -2.99 3.63
N SER A 76 -17.21 -2.87 2.49
CA SER A 76 -17.37 -3.98 1.55
C SER A 76 -16.02 -4.59 1.16
N ASP A 77 -16.03 -5.85 0.73
CA ASP A 77 -14.81 -6.53 0.25
C ASP A 77 -14.16 -5.77 -0.92
N ALA A 78 -14.97 -5.13 -1.77
CA ALA A 78 -14.52 -4.29 -2.88
C ALA A 78 -13.78 -3.05 -2.37
N ASP A 79 -14.35 -2.33 -1.39
CA ASP A 79 -13.73 -1.14 -0.80
C ASP A 79 -12.43 -1.48 -0.09
N ARG A 80 -12.37 -2.60 0.64
CA ARG A 80 -11.12 -3.05 1.28
C ARG A 80 -10.03 -3.32 0.25
N ARG A 81 -10.36 -3.96 -0.88
CA ARG A 81 -9.40 -4.22 -1.96
C ARG A 81 -8.95 -2.93 -2.64
N ALA A 82 -9.88 -2.01 -2.91
CA ALA A 82 -9.56 -0.71 -3.49
C ALA A 82 -8.63 0.10 -2.58
N ALA A 83 -8.93 0.18 -1.28
CA ALA A 83 -8.08 0.85 -0.30
C ALA A 83 -6.68 0.22 -0.20
N GLN A 84 -6.59 -1.11 -0.26
CA GLN A 84 -5.28 -1.80 -0.28
C GLN A 84 -4.49 -1.52 -1.55
N ALA A 85 -5.15 -1.43 -2.72
CA ALA A 85 -4.49 -1.09 -3.98
C ALA A 85 -3.92 0.34 -3.91
N LEU A 86 -4.75 1.30 -3.50
CA LEU A 86 -4.33 2.70 -3.30
C LEU A 86 -3.14 2.81 -2.33
N ALA A 87 -3.20 2.12 -1.19
CA ALA A 87 -2.11 2.14 -0.21
C ALA A 87 -0.80 1.58 -0.78
N ARG A 88 -0.85 0.59 -1.68
CA ARG A 88 0.35 0.06 -2.35
C ARG A 88 0.93 1.04 -3.36
N ASP A 89 0.06 1.68 -4.13
CA ASP A 89 0.47 2.69 -5.12
C ASP A 89 1.09 3.91 -4.43
N ASP A 90 0.48 4.37 -3.35
CA ASP A 90 1.00 5.47 -2.52
C ASP A 90 2.34 5.09 -1.89
N ALA A 91 2.48 3.86 -1.37
CA ALA A 91 3.75 3.38 -0.82
C ALA A 91 4.86 3.32 -1.88
N HIS A 92 4.52 2.93 -3.12
CA HIS A 92 5.48 2.93 -4.22
C HIS A 92 5.93 4.36 -4.55
N ARG A 93 4.98 5.27 -4.72
CA ARG A 93 5.25 6.68 -5.02
C ARG A 93 6.09 7.35 -3.92
N ALA A 94 5.80 7.04 -2.64
CA ALA A 94 6.58 7.54 -1.52
C ALA A 94 8.04 7.07 -1.58
N ARG A 95 8.29 5.79 -1.91
CA ARG A 95 9.64 5.25 -2.07
C ARG A 95 10.39 5.88 -3.23
N GLU A 96 9.72 6.12 -4.36
CA GLU A 96 10.34 6.82 -5.50
C GLU A 96 10.76 8.24 -5.14
N MET A 97 9.92 8.98 -4.42
CA MET A 97 10.24 10.32 -3.95
C MET A 97 11.42 10.30 -2.96
N GLU A 98 11.45 9.35 -2.04
CA GLU A 98 12.57 9.18 -1.11
C GLU A 98 13.87 8.84 -1.84
N ALA A 99 13.83 7.90 -2.79
CA ALA A 99 14.98 7.52 -3.59
C ALA A 99 15.54 8.72 -4.39
N ARG A 100 14.64 9.56 -4.93
CA ARG A 100 15.05 10.80 -5.61
C ARG A 100 15.73 11.77 -4.66
N ARG A 101 15.16 12.01 -3.47
CA ARG A 101 15.78 12.86 -2.45
C ARG A 101 17.19 12.39 -2.10
N LEU A 102 17.36 11.09 -1.83
CA LEU A 102 18.65 10.52 -1.48
C LEU A 102 19.67 10.64 -2.63
N LYS A 103 19.21 10.48 -3.88
CA LYS A 103 20.06 10.68 -5.06
C LYS A 103 20.52 12.15 -5.15
N ASP A 104 19.59 13.10 -5.04
CA ASP A 104 19.89 14.53 -5.11
C ASP A 104 20.85 14.94 -3.98
N GLU A 105 20.67 14.43 -2.77
CA GLU A 105 21.58 14.63 -1.63
C GLU A 105 22.97 14.06 -1.92
N SER A 106 23.06 12.85 -2.46
CA SER A 106 24.34 12.24 -2.81
C SER A 106 25.06 13.01 -3.93
N GLU A 107 24.32 13.53 -4.91
CA GLU A 107 24.88 14.35 -5.98
C GLU A 107 25.34 15.72 -5.45
N ALA A 108 24.57 16.34 -4.55
CA ALA A 108 24.96 17.58 -3.89
C ALA A 108 26.25 17.41 -3.08
N LEU A 109 26.38 16.31 -2.33
CA LEU A 109 27.60 15.99 -1.59
C LEU A 109 28.79 15.75 -2.52
N ARG A 110 28.58 15.10 -3.68
CA ARG A 110 29.64 14.90 -4.68
C ARG A 110 30.05 16.19 -5.38
N ARG A 111 29.11 17.11 -5.58
CA ARG A 111 29.35 18.41 -6.23
C ARG A 111 29.89 19.46 -5.27
N ALA A 112 29.67 19.33 -3.97
CA ALA A 112 30.22 20.23 -2.96
C ALA A 112 31.75 20.02 -2.87
N PRO A 113 32.58 20.94 -3.39
CA PRO A 113 34.01 20.86 -3.12
C PRO A 113 34.21 20.99 -1.61
N GLY A 114 35.06 20.14 -1.04
CA GLY A 114 35.30 20.09 0.40
C GLY A 114 35.55 21.47 1.00
N SER A 115 34.95 21.69 2.18
CA SER A 115 34.99 22.91 3.02
C SER A 115 33.86 23.94 2.78
N VAL A 116 32.72 23.71 3.42
CA VAL A 116 32.01 24.83 4.06
C VAL A 116 32.29 24.72 5.55
N ALA A 117 33.34 25.40 5.99
CA ALA A 117 33.59 25.65 7.40
C ALA A 117 32.52 26.60 7.92
N ILE A 118 31.34 26.09 8.31
CA ILE A 118 30.27 26.87 8.97
C ILE A 118 30.68 27.17 10.42
N HIS A 119 31.93 27.55 10.70
CA HIS A 119 32.39 28.06 11.99
C HIS A 119 33.69 28.86 11.84
N GLY A 120 33.86 29.65 10.77
CA GLY A 120 34.88 30.72 10.70
C GLY A 120 36.37 30.34 10.90
N ARG A 121 36.70 29.06 11.11
CA ARG A 121 38.07 28.53 11.18
C ARG A 121 38.27 27.59 10.00
N GLY A 122 38.47 28.20 8.84
CA GLY A 122 38.98 27.48 7.68
C GLY A 122 40.35 26.89 8.02
N LEU A 123 40.46 25.57 8.00
CA LEU A 123 41.75 24.92 7.80
C LEU A 123 42.07 24.99 6.29
N PRO A 124 43.33 25.25 5.91
CA PRO A 124 43.69 25.42 4.51
C PRO A 124 43.33 24.17 3.72
N ALA A 125 42.70 24.39 2.56
CA ALA A 125 42.46 23.38 1.55
C ALA A 125 43.74 22.61 1.31
N SER A 126 43.80 21.38 1.82
CA SER A 126 44.85 20.45 1.45
C SER A 126 44.62 20.11 -0.01
N ALA A 127 45.63 20.40 -0.84
CA ALA A 127 45.64 20.18 -2.28
C ALA A 127 45.06 18.81 -2.65
N PRO A 128 44.40 18.66 -3.82
CA PRO A 128 43.89 17.37 -4.26
C PRO A 128 45.07 16.40 -4.38
N ALA A 129 45.20 15.49 -3.41
CA ALA A 129 45.99 14.30 -3.60
C ALA A 129 45.33 13.55 -4.75
N GLN A 130 45.99 13.50 -5.90
CA GLN A 130 45.64 12.62 -7.00
C GLN A 130 45.71 11.19 -6.46
N THR A 131 44.59 10.67 -5.97
CA THR A 131 44.41 9.25 -5.74
C THR A 131 44.37 8.60 -7.12
N GLN A 132 45.50 8.03 -7.52
CA GLN A 132 45.54 7.11 -8.65
C GLN A 132 44.42 6.09 -8.50
N PRO A 133 43.70 5.74 -9.58
CA PRO A 133 42.73 4.65 -9.52
C PRO A 133 43.48 3.39 -9.08
N ALA A 134 43.07 2.83 -7.94
CA ALA A 134 43.52 1.51 -7.52
C ALA A 134 43.23 0.54 -8.67
N GLN A 135 44.27 -0.02 -9.27
CA GLN A 135 44.14 -1.05 -10.29
C GLN A 135 43.24 -2.15 -9.72
N ALA A 136 42.11 -2.39 -10.38
CA ALA A 136 41.20 -3.44 -10.01
C ALA A 136 41.97 -4.76 -10.01
N ALA A 137 42.16 -5.35 -8.83
CA ALA A 137 42.68 -6.70 -8.72
C ALA A 137 41.78 -7.61 -9.57
N HIS A 138 42.39 -8.32 -10.52
CA HIS A 138 41.69 -9.24 -11.41
C HIS A 138 40.76 -10.16 -10.59
N PRO A 139 39.46 -10.25 -10.94
CA PRO A 139 38.56 -11.18 -10.29
C PRO A 139 39.08 -12.60 -10.53
N LYS A 140 39.37 -13.33 -9.45
CA LYS A 140 39.73 -14.74 -9.51
C LYS A 140 38.61 -15.49 -10.25
N PRO A 141 38.93 -16.41 -11.17
CA PRO A 141 37.90 -17.17 -11.86
C PRO A 141 37.03 -17.92 -10.84
N PRO A 142 35.70 -17.96 -11.03
CA PRO A 142 34.81 -18.69 -10.14
C PRO A 142 35.22 -20.17 -10.16
N LYS A 143 35.44 -20.72 -8.96
CA LYS A 143 35.67 -22.16 -8.80
C LYS A 143 34.47 -22.91 -9.37
N ALA A 144 34.75 -23.87 -10.25
CA ALA A 144 33.75 -24.74 -10.85
C ALA A 144 32.83 -25.33 -9.75
N PRO A 145 31.51 -25.39 -10.01
CA PRO A 145 30.58 -25.99 -9.06
C PRO A 145 30.97 -27.43 -8.79
N LYS A 146 31.07 -27.77 -7.50
CA LYS A 146 31.29 -29.16 -7.05
C LYS A 146 30.19 -30.03 -7.65
N ALA A 147 30.59 -31.11 -8.30
CA ALA A 147 29.67 -32.11 -8.85
C ALA A 147 28.66 -32.55 -7.78
N PRO A 148 27.37 -32.71 -8.14
CA PRO A 148 26.37 -33.22 -7.22
C PRO A 148 26.78 -34.62 -6.76
N LYS A 149 26.73 -34.84 -5.44
CA LYS A 149 26.96 -36.15 -4.84
C LYS A 149 25.98 -37.16 -5.44
N PRO A 150 26.42 -38.39 -5.79
CA PRO A 150 25.51 -39.42 -6.25
C PRO A 150 24.48 -39.71 -5.17
N LEU A 151 23.21 -39.55 -5.52
CA LEU A 151 22.08 -39.95 -4.69
C LEU A 151 22.16 -41.46 -4.49
N LYS A 152 22.20 -41.88 -3.23
CA LYS A 152 22.07 -43.29 -2.85
C LYS A 152 20.71 -43.80 -3.35
N PRO A 153 20.61 -45.04 -3.85
CA PRO A 153 19.33 -45.65 -4.18
C PRO A 153 18.43 -45.69 -2.95
N LEU A 154 17.25 -45.08 -3.05
CA LEU A 154 16.17 -45.24 -2.08
C LEU A 154 15.61 -46.65 -2.23
N THR A 155 15.95 -47.53 -1.29
CA THR A 155 15.21 -48.77 -1.07
C THR A 155 13.80 -48.44 -0.54
N PRO A 156 12.74 -49.11 -1.02
CA PRO A 156 11.38 -48.84 -0.61
C PRO A 156 11.07 -49.59 0.70
N ALA A 157 11.14 -48.90 1.83
CA ALA A 157 10.46 -49.29 3.06
C ALA A 157 10.34 -48.06 3.97
N ASP A 158 9.20 -47.93 4.64
CA ASP A 158 8.83 -46.88 5.60
C ASP A 158 8.13 -45.62 5.06
N THR A 159 7.08 -45.82 4.27
CA THR A 159 5.92 -44.91 4.29
C THR A 159 5.08 -45.17 5.55
N LYS A 160 5.53 -44.70 6.70
CA LYS A 160 4.62 -44.33 7.81
C LYS A 160 4.30 -42.85 7.66
N ALA A 161 3.39 -42.56 6.75
CA ALA A 161 2.94 -41.22 6.40
C ALA A 161 2.27 -40.55 7.61
N LYS A 162 2.92 -39.50 8.12
CA LYS A 162 2.28 -38.44 8.90
C LYS A 162 1.42 -37.63 7.91
N ALA A 163 0.11 -37.80 7.99
CA ALA A 163 -0.85 -37.13 7.14
C ALA A 163 -0.79 -35.58 7.31
N PRO A 164 -0.91 -34.80 6.23
CA PRO A 164 -1.21 -33.37 6.30
C PRO A 164 -2.67 -33.15 6.75
N PRO A 165 -3.00 -32.10 7.53
CA PRO A 165 -4.40 -31.74 7.75
C PRO A 165 -5.01 -31.26 6.43
N ALA A 166 -6.12 -31.90 6.05
CA ALA A 166 -6.90 -31.60 4.86
C ALA A 166 -7.56 -30.20 4.94
N PRO A 167 -7.77 -29.51 3.80
CA PRO A 167 -8.70 -28.38 3.74
C PRO A 167 -10.13 -28.90 3.92
N ALA A 168 -10.82 -28.40 4.95
CA ALA A 168 -12.24 -28.69 5.15
C ALA A 168 -13.08 -27.98 4.05
N SER A 169 -13.44 -28.73 3.03
CA SER A 169 -14.59 -28.44 2.17
C SER A 169 -15.88 -28.74 2.94
N ILE A 170 -16.64 -27.71 3.33
CA ILE A 170 -18.04 -27.90 3.73
C ILE A 170 -18.88 -27.76 2.47
N GLY A 171 -19.21 -28.93 1.92
CA GLY A 171 -20.14 -29.07 0.83
C GLY A 171 -21.57 -28.70 1.24
N ALA A 172 -22.28 -28.22 0.23
CA ALA A 172 -23.72 -28.14 0.17
C ALA A 172 -24.38 -29.48 0.54
N LYS A 173 -25.49 -29.41 1.30
CA LYS A 173 -26.47 -30.49 1.40
C LYS A 173 -27.53 -30.31 0.31
N PRO A 174 -27.70 -31.25 -0.62
CA PRO A 174 -28.98 -31.48 -1.29
C PRO A 174 -29.73 -32.58 -0.54
N GLY A 175 -30.75 -32.21 0.23
CA GLY A 175 -31.68 -33.17 0.83
C GLY A 175 -32.85 -33.41 -0.09
N ARG A 176 -32.74 -34.40 -0.98
CA ARG A 176 -33.86 -35.00 -1.73
C ARG A 176 -34.30 -36.25 -0.98
N ALA A 177 -35.49 -36.23 -0.38
CA ALA A 177 -36.23 -37.44 -0.01
C ALA A 177 -37.41 -37.57 -0.98
N ALA A 178 -37.61 -38.78 -1.49
CA ALA A 178 -38.65 -39.17 -2.43
C ALA A 178 -39.60 -40.17 -1.77
N SER A 179 -40.80 -40.28 -2.36
CA SER A 179 -41.82 -41.35 -2.23
C SER A 179 -42.69 -41.32 -0.97
N ALA A 180 -44.00 -41.61 -0.98
CA ALA A 180 -44.92 -42.27 -1.92
C ALA A 180 -46.36 -41.73 -1.65
N ALA A 181 -47.20 -41.48 -2.67
CA ALA A 181 -48.31 -42.33 -3.10
C ALA A 181 -49.23 -42.88 -1.98
N SER A 182 -50.40 -42.25 -1.83
CA SER A 182 -51.74 -42.86 -1.73
C SER A 182 -52.80 -41.78 -1.88
#